data_AF-A0AAP0RTE9-F1
#
_entry.id   AF-A0AAP0RTE9-F1
#
_cell.length_a   1.000
_cell.length_b   1.000
_cell.length_c   1.000
_cell.angle_alpha   90.00
_cell.angle_beta   90.00
_cell.angle_gamma   90.00
#
_symmetry.space_group_name_H-M   'P 1'
#
loop_
_entity.id
_entity.type
_entity.pdbx_description
1 polymer ?
#
loop_
_entity_poly.entity_id
_entity_poly.type
_entity_poly.pdbx_seq_one_letter_code
_entity_poly.pdbx_strand_id
1 'polypeptide(L)'
;MQFLQLPSKIQTSPRLINLILISSSCCIISLFLSLFLVCTSKLVIVSPLSQDVYTPTSIEHIVFGIASSKNSWPKRKDYVRLWWKPYQMRGCVFLESTPPNTSSYNDTTSLPPICISEDTSRFRYTYRGGLRSAIRVARVVSETVALNHSNVRWFVFGDDDTVFFPENLVKTLSKYDNGLWYYIGTHSEIYEQNRLFSFGMAFGGAGFAISYPLAKVLAKVFDSCIERYPHLYGSDARVYSCLAELGVGLTHEPGFHQGNVLSGVYAFNTKALHPDPCRRPTIFFLDSVSSGRDGIKSIYQRNVSENCSADMGSPRKIEEIKVFSTKLDLDIKQLQAPRRHCCDVLPSSVGKVMEIAIRECKEEELIYMHP
;
A
#
# COMPACT_ATOMS: atom_id res chain seq x y z
N MET A 1 -36.25 -5.13 -71.05
CA MET A 1 -37.30 -5.30 -70.01
C MET A 1 -36.59 -5.86 -68.78
N GLN A 2 -36.56 -5.26 -67.59
CA GLN A 2 -37.44 -4.32 -66.89
C GLN A 2 -36.60 -3.24 -66.19
N PHE A 3 -37.11 -2.00 -66.17
CA PHE A 3 -36.58 -0.92 -65.33
C PHE A 3 -37.12 -1.08 -63.90
N LEU A 4 -36.21 -1.09 -62.92
CA LEU A 4 -36.51 -1.04 -61.49
C LEU A 4 -36.99 0.37 -61.10
N GLN A 5 -38.14 0.45 -60.43
CA GLN A 5 -38.72 1.68 -59.89
C GLN A 5 -37.94 2.17 -58.66
N LEU A 6 -37.71 3.49 -58.60
CA LEU A 6 -37.18 4.21 -57.44
C LEU A 6 -38.27 4.37 -56.35
N PRO A 7 -37.93 4.36 -55.05
CA PRO A 7 -38.93 4.48 -53.99
C PRO A 7 -39.41 5.94 -53.82
N SER A 8 -40.71 6.08 -53.54
CA SER A 8 -41.41 7.35 -53.36
C SER A 8 -40.93 8.13 -52.12
N LYS A 9 -40.74 9.44 -52.29
CA LYS A 9 -40.47 10.42 -51.23
C LYS A 9 -41.55 10.34 -50.14
N ILE A 10 -41.17 10.04 -48.90
CA ILE A 10 -42.05 10.11 -47.74
C ILE A 10 -42.34 11.59 -47.45
N GLN A 11 -43.59 12.00 -47.62
CA GLN A 11 -44.05 13.35 -47.36
C GLN A 11 -44.35 13.49 -45.86
N THR A 12 -43.41 14.08 -45.12
CA THR A 12 -43.55 14.34 -43.68
C THR A 12 -44.59 15.44 -43.43
N SER A 13 -45.51 15.17 -42.50
CA SER A 13 -46.58 16.10 -42.13
C SER A 13 -46.01 17.41 -41.57
N PRO A 14 -46.51 18.58 -41.99
CA PRO A 14 -46.05 19.88 -41.48
C PRO A 14 -46.25 20.02 -39.95
N ARG A 15 -47.19 19.26 -39.37
CA ARG A 15 -47.39 19.21 -37.92
C ARG A 15 -46.24 18.53 -37.18
N LEU A 16 -45.62 17.52 -37.79
CA LEU A 16 -44.48 16.80 -37.21
C LEU A 16 -43.22 17.67 -37.24
N ILE A 17 -43.01 18.43 -38.31
CA ILE A 17 -41.89 19.38 -38.43
C ILE A 17 -42.04 20.48 -37.37
N ASN A 18 -43.24 21.03 -37.19
CA ASN A 18 -43.50 22.03 -36.14
C ASN A 18 -43.28 21.46 -34.73
N LEU A 19 -43.67 20.21 -34.47
CA LEU A 19 -43.43 19.54 -33.17
C LEU A 19 -41.94 19.37 -32.88
N ILE A 20 -41.15 18.98 -33.89
CA ILE A 20 -39.69 18.84 -33.76
C ILE A 20 -39.04 20.20 -33.51
N LEU A 21 -39.47 21.25 -34.23
CA LEU A 21 -38.96 22.61 -34.05
C LEU A 21 -39.28 23.16 -32.65
N ILE A 22 -40.51 22.97 -32.17
CA ILE A 22 -40.91 23.39 -30.82
C ILE A 22 -40.11 22.63 -29.75
N SER A 23 -39.97 21.31 -29.90
CA SER A 23 -39.18 20.50 -28.97
C SER A 23 -37.72 20.93 -28.94
N SER A 24 -37.12 21.22 -30.10
CA SER A 24 -35.73 21.68 -30.21
C SER A 24 -35.55 23.05 -29.55
N SER A 25 -36.48 23.99 -29.78
CA SER A 25 -36.45 25.31 -29.14
C SER A 25 -36.59 25.21 -27.61
N CYS A 26 -37.47 24.35 -27.09
CA CYS A 26 -37.60 24.12 -25.65
C CYS A 26 -36.31 23.56 -25.03
N CYS A 27 -35.65 22.61 -25.71
CA CYS A 27 -34.37 22.06 -25.26
C CYS A 27 -33.28 23.15 -25.21
N ILE A 28 -33.18 23.98 -26.26
CA ILE A 28 -32.19 25.07 -26.31
C ILE A 28 -32.43 26.08 -25.18
N ILE A 29 -33.68 26.48 -24.94
CA ILE A 29 -34.04 27.39 -23.85
C ILE A 29 -33.66 26.78 -22.49
N SER A 30 -33.93 25.50 -22.27
CA SER A 30 -33.57 24.82 -21.01
C SER A 30 -32.06 24.77 -20.77
N LEU A 31 -31.27 24.62 -21.84
CA LEU A 31 -29.81 24.60 -21.81
C LEU A 31 -29.26 25.98 -21.48
N PHE A 32 -29.81 27.04 -22.09
CA PHE A 32 -29.46 28.42 -21.77
C PHE A 32 -29.85 28.80 -20.35
N LEU A 33 -31.02 28.40 -19.86
CA LEU A 33 -31.43 28.61 -18.47
C LEU A 33 -30.50 27.91 -17.48
N SER A 34 -30.11 26.67 -17.78
CA SER A 34 -29.16 25.91 -16.96
C SER A 34 -27.78 26.59 -16.93
N LEU A 35 -27.28 27.04 -18.08
CA LEU A 35 -26.03 27.80 -18.17
C LEU A 35 -26.10 29.15 -17.43
N PHE A 36 -27.24 29.84 -17.51
CA PHE A 36 -27.44 31.11 -16.82
C PHE A 36 -27.53 30.91 -15.29
N LEU A 37 -28.18 29.83 -14.82
CA LEU A 37 -28.22 29.43 -13.42
C LEU A 37 -26.82 29.07 -12.88
N VAL A 38 -25.99 28.39 -13.67
CA VAL A 38 -24.60 28.07 -13.32
C VAL A 38 -23.71 29.33 -13.34
N CYS A 39 -23.94 30.28 -14.25
CA CYS A 39 -23.20 31.54 -14.28
C CYS A 39 -23.62 32.52 -13.17
N THR A 40 -24.86 32.41 -12.66
CA THR A 40 -25.40 33.29 -11.61
C THR A 40 -25.20 32.73 -10.21
N SER A 41 -24.83 31.46 -10.05
CA SER A 41 -24.29 30.99 -8.78
C SER A 41 -23.02 31.76 -8.49
N LYS A 42 -23.11 32.73 -7.55
CA LYS A 42 -21.95 33.46 -7.03
C LYS A 42 -20.88 32.44 -6.70
N LEU A 43 -19.72 32.57 -7.35
CA LEU A 43 -18.49 31.95 -6.90
C LEU A 43 -18.26 32.48 -5.48
N VAL A 44 -18.66 31.69 -4.47
CA VAL A 44 -18.26 31.97 -3.09
C VAL A 44 -16.78 31.64 -3.07
N ILE A 45 -15.96 32.64 -3.38
CA ILE A 45 -14.56 32.65 -3.01
C ILE A 45 -14.59 32.70 -1.49
N VAL A 46 -14.58 31.54 -0.86
CA VAL A 46 -14.21 31.41 0.54
C VAL A 46 -12.77 31.88 0.61
N SER A 47 -12.56 33.14 0.98
CA SER A 47 -11.24 33.59 1.42
C SER A 47 -10.82 32.66 2.55
N PRO A 48 -9.64 32.00 2.49
CA PRO A 48 -9.15 31.22 3.61
C PRO A 48 -8.71 32.23 4.68
N LEU A 49 -9.66 32.60 5.54
CA LEU A 49 -9.32 33.12 6.86
C LEU A 49 -8.79 31.93 7.67
N SER A 50 -7.71 32.17 8.42
CA SER A 50 -6.87 31.22 9.16
C SER A 50 -5.98 30.32 8.30
N GLN A 51 -4.69 30.70 8.21
CA GLN A 51 -3.61 29.72 8.18
C GLN A 51 -3.71 28.92 9.47
N ASP A 52 -4.54 27.87 9.49
CA ASP A 52 -4.31 26.79 10.43
C ASP A 52 -2.90 26.29 10.14
N VAL A 53 -2.04 26.38 11.14
CA VAL A 53 -0.75 25.70 11.13
C VAL A 53 -1.09 24.22 11.02
N TYR A 54 -1.18 23.68 9.80
CA TYR A 54 -1.47 22.28 9.56
C TYR A 54 -0.43 21.46 10.30
N THR A 55 -0.81 20.91 11.46
CA THR A 55 0.07 20.05 12.22
C THR A 55 0.43 18.88 11.32
N PRO A 56 1.72 18.57 11.09
CA PRO A 56 2.11 17.52 10.16
C PRO A 56 1.45 16.18 10.52
N THR A 57 1.06 15.41 9.51
CA THR A 57 0.56 14.05 9.75
C THR A 57 1.69 13.21 10.35
N SER A 58 1.38 12.51 11.43
CA SER A 58 2.27 11.62 12.16
C SER A 58 1.63 10.24 12.26
N ILE A 59 2.37 9.25 12.77
CA ILE A 59 1.86 7.88 12.93
C ILE A 59 0.64 7.81 13.87
N GLU A 60 0.54 8.73 14.84
CA GLU A 60 -0.57 8.79 15.79
C GLU A 60 -1.90 9.15 15.13
N HIS A 61 -1.88 9.70 13.92
CA HIS A 61 -3.07 10.09 13.17
C HIS A 61 -3.62 8.93 12.32
N ILE A 62 -2.92 7.81 12.24
CA ILE A 62 -3.26 6.65 11.41
C ILE A 62 -3.87 5.55 12.29
N VAL A 63 -4.91 4.88 11.81
CA VAL A 63 -5.51 3.68 12.45
C VAL A 63 -5.43 2.51 11.48
N PHE A 64 -4.92 1.37 11.95
CA PHE A 64 -4.76 0.17 11.13
C PHE A 64 -5.91 -0.83 11.33
N GLY A 65 -6.50 -1.30 10.23
CA GLY A 65 -7.40 -2.44 10.20
C GLY A 65 -6.76 -3.60 9.46
N ILE A 66 -6.27 -4.60 10.20
CA ILE A 66 -5.54 -5.74 9.62
C ILE A 66 -6.49 -6.92 9.52
N ALA A 67 -6.71 -7.45 8.32
CA ALA A 67 -7.55 -8.62 8.12
C ALA A 67 -6.74 -9.91 8.31
N SER A 68 -7.26 -10.83 9.13
CA SER A 68 -6.64 -12.14 9.36
C SER A 68 -7.71 -13.20 9.61
N SER A 69 -7.31 -14.45 9.87
CA SER A 69 -8.20 -15.51 10.30
C SER A 69 -7.63 -16.26 11.50
N LYS A 70 -8.48 -16.94 12.27
CA LYS A 70 -8.04 -17.80 13.39
C LYS A 70 -6.95 -18.78 12.98
N ASN A 71 -7.02 -19.28 11.75
CA ASN A 71 -6.11 -20.30 11.21
C ASN A 71 -4.81 -19.71 10.64
N SER A 72 -4.85 -18.51 10.06
CA SER A 72 -3.68 -17.85 9.47
C SER A 72 -2.88 -17.05 10.50
N TRP A 73 -3.56 -16.41 11.45
CA TRP A 73 -2.95 -15.51 12.43
C TRP A 73 -1.77 -16.12 13.19
N PRO A 74 -1.85 -17.34 13.76
CA PRO A 74 -0.73 -17.91 14.50
C PRO A 74 0.54 -18.10 13.66
N LYS A 75 0.38 -18.26 12.34
CA LYS A 75 1.50 -18.50 11.40
C LYS A 75 2.07 -17.20 10.81
N ARG A 76 1.29 -16.12 10.83
CA ARG A 76 1.59 -14.86 10.12
C ARG A 76 1.78 -13.66 11.05
N LYS A 77 1.42 -13.76 12.33
CA LYS A 77 1.59 -12.70 13.34
C LYS A 77 3.02 -12.14 13.39
N ASP A 78 4.01 -12.98 13.07
CA ASP A 78 5.41 -12.58 13.08
C ASP A 78 5.72 -11.56 11.97
N TYR A 79 5.04 -11.59 10.83
CA TYR A 79 5.17 -10.56 9.79
C TYR A 79 4.68 -9.20 10.29
N VAL A 80 3.55 -9.20 10.99
CA VAL A 80 3.01 -7.98 11.60
C VAL A 80 3.92 -7.47 12.71
N ARG A 81 4.54 -8.35 13.50
CA ARG A 81 5.50 -7.97 14.55
C ARG A 81 6.70 -7.20 14.00
N LEU A 82 7.10 -7.41 12.75
CA LEU A 82 8.27 -6.74 12.16
C LEU A 82 8.09 -5.22 12.04
N TRP A 83 6.86 -4.76 11.79
CA TRP A 83 6.59 -3.36 11.50
C TRP A 83 5.67 -2.69 12.52
N TRP A 84 4.94 -3.46 13.32
CA TRP A 84 4.09 -2.92 14.36
C TRP A 84 4.91 -2.35 15.51
N LYS A 85 4.68 -1.07 15.84
CA LYS A 85 5.30 -0.40 16.98
C LYS A 85 4.30 -0.29 18.12
N PRO A 86 4.43 -1.11 19.18
CA PRO A 86 3.53 -1.03 20.31
C PRO A 86 3.58 0.35 20.97
N TYR A 87 2.47 0.78 21.55
CA TYR A 87 2.27 2.10 22.19
C TYR A 87 2.30 3.32 21.26
N GLN A 88 2.85 3.22 20.05
CA GLN A 88 2.86 4.31 19.06
C GLN A 88 1.77 4.14 18.01
N MET A 89 1.50 2.89 17.63
CA MET A 89 0.53 2.54 16.60
C MET A 89 -0.79 2.07 17.23
N ARG A 90 -1.88 2.30 16.50
CA ARG A 90 -3.24 2.02 16.95
C ARG A 90 -4.04 1.37 15.83
N GLY A 91 -4.96 0.50 16.21
CA GLY A 91 -5.65 -0.38 15.27
C GLY A 91 -5.83 -1.77 15.85
N CYS A 92 -6.27 -2.70 15.00
CA CYS A 92 -6.61 -4.05 15.41
C CYS A 92 -6.32 -5.07 14.29
N VAL A 93 -6.06 -6.31 14.70
CA VAL A 93 -6.15 -7.49 13.81
C VAL A 93 -7.51 -8.12 13.98
N PHE A 94 -8.26 -8.23 12.89
CA PHE A 94 -9.63 -8.72 12.90
C PHE A 94 -9.72 -10.21 12.56
N LEU A 95 -10.28 -10.99 13.48
CA LEU A 95 -10.47 -12.44 13.38
C LEU A 95 -11.95 -12.81 13.46
N GLU A 96 -12.30 -13.99 12.98
CA GLU A 96 -13.65 -14.55 13.10
C GLU A 96 -13.95 -15.10 14.51
N SER A 97 -12.93 -15.47 15.28
CA SER A 97 -13.08 -15.96 16.66
C SER A 97 -11.74 -15.97 17.39
N THR A 98 -11.79 -16.07 18.73
CA THR A 98 -10.60 -16.06 19.58
C THR A 98 -9.66 -17.24 19.30
N PRO A 99 -8.35 -17.02 19.12
CA PRO A 99 -7.37 -18.10 19.00
C PRO A 99 -7.24 -18.93 20.28
N PRO A 100 -6.86 -20.22 20.20
CA PRO A 100 -6.77 -21.11 21.38
C PRO A 100 -5.71 -20.71 22.42
N ASN A 101 -4.69 -19.91 22.06
CA ASN A 101 -3.50 -19.63 22.86
C ASN A 101 -3.23 -18.12 23.04
N THR A 102 -4.24 -17.31 23.38
CA THR A 102 -4.08 -15.85 23.65
C THR A 102 -3.34 -15.54 24.96
N SER A 103 -2.86 -16.54 25.70
CA SER A 103 -2.36 -16.44 27.07
C SER A 103 -0.82 -16.34 27.20
N SER A 104 -0.06 -16.18 26.11
CA SER A 104 1.36 -15.82 26.24
C SER A 104 1.49 -14.32 26.50
N TYR A 105 1.84 -13.95 27.74
CA TYR A 105 1.95 -12.56 28.22
C TYR A 105 2.94 -11.70 27.41
N ASN A 106 3.86 -12.33 26.66
CA ASN A 106 4.85 -11.66 25.82
C ASN A 106 4.34 -11.30 24.42
N ASP A 107 3.31 -11.98 23.91
CA ASP A 107 2.74 -11.66 22.59
C ASP A 107 1.86 -10.40 22.65
N THR A 108 1.22 -10.11 23.78
CA THR A 108 0.29 -8.98 23.92
C THR A 108 0.97 -7.61 23.92
N THR A 109 2.27 -7.54 24.20
CA THR A 109 3.02 -6.27 24.27
C THR A 109 3.71 -5.89 22.95
N SER A 110 3.88 -6.85 22.02
CA SER A 110 4.61 -6.63 20.75
C SER A 110 3.72 -6.67 19.51
N LEU A 111 2.48 -7.15 19.63
CA LEU A 111 1.53 -7.27 18.53
C LEU A 111 0.38 -6.27 18.68
N PRO A 112 -0.33 -5.95 17.57
CA PRO A 112 -1.59 -5.23 17.65
C PRO A 112 -2.64 -6.02 18.46
N PRO A 113 -3.61 -5.34 19.09
CA PRO A 113 -4.72 -6.01 19.75
C PRO A 113 -5.56 -6.80 18.74
N ILE A 114 -6.18 -7.87 19.22
CA ILE A 114 -7.09 -8.70 18.43
C ILE A 114 -8.52 -8.16 18.61
N CYS A 115 -9.19 -7.87 17.50
CA CYS A 115 -10.60 -7.56 17.43
C CYS A 115 -11.36 -8.76 16.83
N ILE A 116 -12.54 -9.08 17.36
CA ILE A 116 -13.40 -10.14 16.80
C ILE A 116 -14.45 -9.48 15.92
N SER A 117 -14.49 -9.89 14.65
CA SER A 117 -15.50 -9.42 13.71
C SER A 117 -16.88 -9.94 14.06
N GLU A 118 -17.90 -9.13 13.80
CA GLU A 118 -19.29 -9.52 13.99
C GLU A 118 -19.73 -10.60 12.99
N ASP A 119 -20.86 -11.24 13.31
CA ASP A 119 -21.47 -12.21 12.42
C ASP A 119 -21.93 -11.58 11.10
N THR A 120 -21.58 -12.23 10.00
CA THR A 120 -21.93 -11.80 8.64
C THR A 120 -22.93 -12.73 7.97
N SER A 121 -23.54 -13.66 8.70
CA SER A 121 -24.48 -14.68 8.18
C SER A 121 -25.66 -14.06 7.41
N ARG A 122 -26.10 -12.87 7.81
CA ARG A 122 -27.20 -12.10 7.19
C ARG A 122 -26.93 -11.67 5.73
N PHE A 123 -25.66 -11.49 5.35
CA PHE A 123 -25.32 -11.02 4.00
C PHE A 123 -25.35 -12.15 2.97
N ARG A 124 -25.97 -11.94 1.82
CA ARG A 124 -25.99 -12.97 0.77
C ARG A 124 -24.61 -13.09 0.09
N TYR A 125 -24.17 -14.33 -0.17
CA TYR A 125 -22.98 -14.62 -0.99
C TYR A 125 -23.36 -15.57 -2.14
N THR A 126 -23.14 -15.15 -3.38
CA THR A 126 -23.58 -15.87 -4.59
C THR A 126 -22.47 -16.20 -5.56
N TYR A 127 -21.25 -15.70 -5.35
CA TYR A 127 -20.11 -16.04 -6.18
C TYR A 127 -19.74 -17.52 -6.01
N ARG A 128 -19.62 -18.26 -7.13
CA ARG A 128 -19.31 -19.70 -7.11
C ARG A 128 -17.80 -19.92 -7.02
N GLY A 129 -17.36 -20.77 -6.09
CA GLY A 129 -15.94 -21.13 -5.93
C GLY A 129 -15.10 -20.14 -5.13
N GLY A 130 -15.71 -19.09 -4.55
CA GLY A 130 -15.05 -18.17 -3.63
C GLY A 130 -15.38 -18.45 -2.16
N LEU A 131 -14.66 -17.78 -1.26
CA LEU A 131 -14.86 -17.92 0.18
C LEU A 131 -15.80 -16.84 0.71
N ARG A 132 -16.85 -17.27 1.41
CA ARG A 132 -17.82 -16.37 2.06
C ARG A 132 -17.17 -15.43 3.10
N SER A 133 -16.02 -15.82 3.66
CA SER A 133 -15.23 -14.99 4.58
C SER A 133 -14.83 -13.64 3.98
N ALA A 134 -14.84 -13.48 2.65
CA ALA A 134 -14.60 -12.21 1.97
C ALA A 134 -15.55 -11.08 2.41
N ILE A 135 -16.78 -11.41 2.83
CA ILE A 135 -17.73 -10.41 3.36
C ILE A 135 -17.21 -9.86 4.71
N ARG A 136 -16.78 -10.75 5.61
CA ARG A 136 -16.20 -10.36 6.90
C ARG A 136 -14.93 -9.53 6.70
N VAL A 137 -14.05 -9.96 5.80
CA VAL A 137 -12.82 -9.21 5.47
C VAL A 137 -13.15 -7.81 4.95
N ALA A 138 -14.16 -7.65 4.09
CA ALA A 138 -14.60 -6.33 3.65
C ALA A 138 -15.10 -5.45 4.82
N ARG A 139 -15.84 -6.03 5.78
CA ARG A 139 -16.38 -5.32 6.94
C ARG A 139 -15.32 -4.85 7.95
N VAL A 140 -14.08 -5.31 7.84
CA VAL A 140 -12.95 -4.73 8.60
C VAL A 140 -12.89 -3.21 8.41
N VAL A 141 -13.27 -2.69 7.24
CA VAL A 141 -13.35 -1.24 6.99
C VAL A 141 -14.32 -0.54 7.93
N SER A 142 -15.58 -0.99 7.98
CA SER A 142 -16.59 -0.40 8.88
C SER A 142 -16.30 -0.68 10.35
N GLU A 143 -15.80 -1.88 10.68
CA GLU A 143 -15.51 -2.29 12.05
C GLU A 143 -14.32 -1.49 12.64
N THR A 144 -13.29 -1.21 11.84
CA THR A 144 -12.17 -0.35 12.28
C THR A 144 -12.63 1.08 12.58
N VAL A 145 -13.55 1.62 11.76
CA VAL A 145 -14.14 2.94 12.00
C VAL A 145 -15.02 2.95 13.26
N ALA A 146 -15.69 1.83 13.56
CA ALA A 146 -16.53 1.66 14.75
C ALA A 146 -15.74 1.65 16.06
N LEU A 147 -14.42 1.40 16.03
CA LEU A 147 -13.53 1.53 17.20
C LEU A 147 -13.44 2.97 17.74
N ASN A 148 -13.88 3.96 16.95
CA ASN A 148 -14.07 5.35 17.37
C ASN A 148 -12.83 6.02 18.01
N HIS A 149 -11.64 5.75 17.46
CA HIS A 149 -10.42 6.47 17.83
C HIS A 149 -10.57 7.99 17.61
N SER A 150 -9.99 8.78 18.52
CA SER A 150 -9.95 10.25 18.42
C SER A 150 -8.80 10.72 17.51
N ASN A 151 -8.87 11.95 17.00
CA ASN A 151 -7.80 12.56 16.19
C ASN A 151 -7.29 11.66 15.04
N VAL A 152 -8.19 11.07 14.26
CA VAL A 152 -7.85 10.21 13.12
C VAL A 152 -7.87 11.03 11.85
N ARG A 153 -6.85 10.83 11.00
CA ARG A 153 -6.77 11.41 9.64
C ARG A 153 -6.90 10.35 8.56
N TRP A 154 -6.36 9.16 8.84
CA TRP A 154 -6.29 8.07 7.88
C TRP A 154 -6.62 6.73 8.53
N PHE A 155 -7.42 5.93 7.83
CA PHE A 155 -7.58 4.51 8.11
C PHE A 155 -6.79 3.74 7.07
N VAL A 156 -5.91 2.83 7.50
CA VAL A 156 -5.06 2.02 6.63
C VAL A 156 -5.42 0.57 6.82
N PHE A 157 -5.58 -0.14 5.71
CA PHE A 157 -6.05 -1.52 5.68
C PHE A 157 -5.04 -2.39 4.94
N GLY A 158 -4.88 -3.63 5.40
CA GLY A 158 -4.02 -4.64 4.79
C GLY A 158 -4.30 -6.02 5.38
N ASP A 159 -3.68 -7.04 4.81
CA ASP A 159 -3.80 -8.43 5.26
C ASP A 159 -2.70 -8.76 6.31
N ASP A 160 -2.81 -9.93 6.93
CA ASP A 160 -1.83 -10.42 7.91
C ASP A 160 -0.46 -10.80 7.33
N ASP A 161 -0.32 -10.80 6.00
CA ASP A 161 0.92 -10.92 5.25
C ASP A 161 1.33 -9.62 4.53
N THR A 162 0.63 -8.51 4.77
CA THR A 162 1.06 -7.18 4.30
C THR A 162 2.08 -6.56 5.27
N VAL A 163 3.15 -5.99 4.72
CA VAL A 163 4.19 -5.29 5.49
C VAL A 163 4.14 -3.79 5.17
N PHE A 164 3.94 -2.97 6.21
CA PHE A 164 3.99 -1.52 6.08
C PHE A 164 5.33 -0.96 6.54
N PHE A 165 5.78 0.13 5.91
CA PHE A 165 6.90 0.94 6.37
C PHE A 165 6.33 2.23 6.98
N PRO A 166 6.11 2.31 8.31
CA PRO A 166 5.28 3.35 8.92
C PRO A 166 5.74 4.78 8.59
N GLU A 167 7.05 5.03 8.58
CA GLU A 167 7.63 6.34 8.27
C GLU A 167 7.34 6.74 6.82
N ASN A 168 7.50 5.80 5.89
CA ASN A 168 7.23 6.03 4.46
C ASN A 168 5.73 6.22 4.23
N LEU A 169 4.89 5.44 4.93
CA LEU A 169 3.44 5.55 4.86
C LEU A 169 2.97 6.92 5.37
N VAL A 170 3.48 7.37 6.53
CA VAL A 170 3.20 8.70 7.07
C VAL A 170 3.63 9.79 6.08
N LYS A 171 4.86 9.70 5.54
CA LYS A 171 5.35 10.66 4.53
C LYS A 171 4.48 10.68 3.28
N THR A 172 4.01 9.52 2.83
CA THR A 172 3.14 9.38 1.65
C THR A 172 1.78 10.03 1.89
N LEU A 173 1.12 9.68 3.00
CA LEU A 173 -0.19 10.22 3.35
C LEU A 173 -0.15 11.72 3.71
N SER A 174 1.01 12.24 4.14
CA SER A 174 1.22 13.67 4.40
C SER A 174 1.13 14.54 3.15
N LYS A 175 1.17 13.96 1.93
CA LYS A 175 1.01 14.68 0.66
C LYS A 175 -0.43 15.14 0.42
N TYR A 176 -1.40 14.55 1.12
CA TYR A 176 -2.82 14.72 0.86
C TYR A 176 -3.52 15.51 1.98
N ASP A 177 -4.50 16.32 1.60
CA ASP A 177 -5.36 16.99 2.56
C ASP A 177 -6.31 15.98 3.23
N ASN A 178 -6.09 15.71 4.50
CA ASN A 178 -6.87 14.74 5.26
C ASN A 178 -8.35 15.15 5.49
N GLY A 179 -8.71 16.41 5.21
CA GLY A 179 -10.09 16.89 5.20
C GLY A 179 -10.88 16.54 3.93
N LEU A 180 -10.20 16.09 2.87
CA LEU A 180 -10.83 15.70 1.61
C LEU A 180 -11.04 14.18 1.51
N TRP A 181 -11.82 13.76 0.52
CA TRP A 181 -12.14 12.35 0.30
C TRP A 181 -11.07 11.68 -0.56
N TYR A 182 -10.38 10.71 0.02
CA TYR A 182 -9.32 9.97 -0.66
C TYR A 182 -9.45 8.48 -0.39
N TYR A 183 -9.40 7.70 -1.48
CA TYR A 183 -9.16 6.26 -1.49
C TYR A 183 -7.82 6.02 -2.16
N ILE A 184 -6.79 5.70 -1.39
CA ILE A 184 -5.40 5.67 -1.82
C ILE A 184 -4.89 4.22 -1.85
N GLY A 185 -4.22 3.83 -2.92
CA GLY A 185 -3.59 2.52 -3.03
C GLY A 185 -3.10 2.25 -4.44
N THR A 186 -2.89 0.99 -4.79
CA THR A 186 -2.47 0.60 -6.14
C THR A 186 -3.35 -0.50 -6.73
N HIS A 187 -3.39 -0.56 -8.05
CA HIS A 187 -3.92 -1.71 -8.78
C HIS A 187 -2.94 -2.91 -8.71
N SER A 188 -3.36 -4.10 -9.12
CA SER A 188 -2.49 -5.28 -9.17
C SER A 188 -1.34 -5.09 -10.18
N GLU A 189 -0.23 -5.78 -9.99
CA GLU A 189 0.80 -5.92 -11.02
C GLU A 189 0.36 -6.90 -12.14
N ILE A 190 -0.75 -7.61 -11.96
CA ILE A 190 -1.33 -8.55 -12.92
C ILE A 190 -2.40 -7.83 -13.78
N TYR A 191 -2.08 -7.63 -15.06
CA TYR A 191 -2.97 -6.96 -16.03
C TYR A 191 -4.39 -7.54 -16.07
N GLU A 192 -4.52 -8.87 -16.08
CA GLU A 192 -5.82 -9.54 -16.17
C GLU A 192 -6.73 -9.24 -14.96
N GLN A 193 -6.15 -9.12 -13.77
CA GLN A 193 -6.91 -8.73 -12.58
C GLN A 193 -7.37 -7.28 -12.70
N ASN A 194 -6.51 -6.38 -13.19
CA ASN A 194 -6.88 -4.97 -13.34
C ASN A 194 -7.98 -4.75 -14.36
N ARG A 195 -7.97 -5.51 -15.47
CA ARG A 195 -9.01 -5.43 -16.50
C ARG A 195 -10.39 -5.76 -15.93
N LEU A 196 -10.49 -6.71 -15.01
CA LEU A 196 -11.76 -7.08 -14.36
C LEU A 196 -12.31 -5.96 -13.44
N PHE A 197 -11.43 -5.15 -12.86
CA PHE A 197 -11.80 -4.10 -11.91
C PHE A 197 -11.63 -2.68 -12.47
N SER A 198 -11.69 -2.53 -13.80
CA SER A 198 -11.58 -1.24 -14.51
C SER A 198 -10.38 -0.39 -14.08
N PHE A 199 -9.29 -1.02 -13.62
CA PHE A 199 -8.10 -0.36 -13.08
C PHE A 199 -8.38 0.60 -11.90
N GLY A 200 -9.58 0.54 -11.30
CA GLY A 200 -10.06 1.50 -10.31
C GLY A 200 -10.06 0.99 -8.86
N MET A 201 -9.62 -0.24 -8.62
CA MET A 201 -9.62 -0.88 -7.30
C MET A 201 -8.22 -0.94 -6.72
N ALA A 202 -8.06 -0.52 -5.47
CA ALA A 202 -6.87 -0.86 -4.69
C ALA A 202 -6.97 -2.31 -4.20
N PHE A 203 -5.91 -3.09 -4.38
CA PHE A 203 -5.85 -4.47 -3.92
C PHE A 203 -5.46 -4.55 -2.45
N GLY A 204 -6.22 -5.31 -1.65
CA GLY A 204 -6.07 -5.43 -0.20
C GLY A 204 -4.71 -5.98 0.23
N GLY A 205 -4.18 -6.95 -0.51
CA GLY A 205 -2.84 -7.51 -0.26
C GLY A 205 -1.71 -6.48 -0.40
N ALA A 206 -1.92 -5.43 -1.20
CA ALA A 206 -0.99 -4.30 -1.29
C ALA A 206 -1.09 -3.32 -0.13
N GLY A 207 -2.21 -3.37 0.57
CA GLY A 207 -2.70 -2.33 1.45
C GLY A 207 -3.36 -1.16 0.71
N PHE A 208 -4.22 -0.44 1.42
CA PHE A 208 -4.82 0.81 0.95
C PHE A 208 -5.16 1.73 2.13
N ALA A 209 -5.36 3.01 1.86
CA ALA A 209 -5.74 4.01 2.84
C ALA A 209 -7.04 4.73 2.45
N ILE A 210 -7.85 5.07 3.44
CA ILE A 210 -9.07 5.88 3.29
C ILE A 210 -8.96 7.08 4.23
N SER A 211 -9.21 8.28 3.73
CA SER A 211 -9.24 9.48 4.56
C SER A 211 -10.38 9.44 5.58
N TYR A 212 -10.19 10.05 6.74
CA TYR A 212 -11.16 10.06 7.83
C TYR A 212 -12.60 10.44 7.40
N PRO A 213 -12.85 11.58 6.73
CA PRO A 213 -14.21 11.97 6.38
C PRO A 213 -14.90 10.95 5.45
N LEU A 214 -14.15 10.39 4.49
CA LEU A 214 -14.66 9.36 3.60
C LEU A 214 -14.97 8.06 4.36
N ALA A 215 -14.07 7.62 5.24
CA ALA A 215 -14.27 6.41 6.03
C ALA A 215 -15.51 6.51 6.94
N LYS A 216 -15.79 7.68 7.52
CA LYS A 216 -16.99 7.93 8.33
C LYS A 216 -18.29 7.83 7.52
N VAL A 217 -18.28 8.28 6.26
CA VAL A 217 -19.44 8.14 5.36
C VAL A 217 -19.58 6.69 4.90
N LEU A 218 -18.49 6.10 4.43
CA LEU A 218 -18.46 4.72 3.95
C LEU A 218 -19.01 3.77 5.02
N ALA A 219 -18.51 3.84 6.26
CA ALA A 219 -18.94 2.96 7.35
C ALA A 219 -20.45 3.02 7.64
N LYS A 220 -21.10 4.18 7.43
CA LYS A 220 -22.56 4.33 7.63
C LYS A 220 -23.38 3.61 6.55
N VAL A 221 -22.88 3.58 5.31
CA VAL A 221 -23.59 3.01 4.16
C VAL A 221 -23.13 1.59 3.82
N PHE A 222 -22.00 1.16 4.39
CA PHE A 222 -21.25 -0.02 3.96
C PHE A 222 -22.09 -1.28 3.93
N ASP A 223 -22.79 -1.58 5.03
CA ASP A 223 -23.61 -2.78 5.16
C ASP A 223 -24.72 -2.84 4.09
N SER A 224 -25.40 -1.73 3.82
CA SER A 224 -26.42 -1.68 2.75
C SER A 224 -25.79 -1.87 1.36
N CYS A 225 -24.57 -1.38 1.17
CA CYS A 225 -23.85 -1.50 -0.09
C CYS A 225 -23.44 -2.96 -0.35
N ILE A 226 -22.82 -3.63 0.61
CA ILE A 226 -22.37 -5.02 0.40
C ILE A 226 -23.55 -5.99 0.16
N GLU A 227 -24.76 -5.67 0.63
CA GLU A 227 -25.98 -6.42 0.30
C GLU A 227 -26.36 -6.35 -1.19
N ARG A 228 -26.03 -5.24 -1.89
CA ARG A 228 -26.23 -5.08 -3.34
C ARG A 228 -25.20 -5.84 -4.19
N TYR A 229 -24.08 -6.23 -3.58
CA TYR A 229 -22.96 -6.89 -4.27
C TYR A 229 -22.71 -8.34 -3.79
N PRO A 230 -23.74 -9.22 -3.73
CA PRO A 230 -23.56 -10.59 -3.28
C PRO A 230 -22.78 -11.44 -4.29
N HIS A 231 -22.65 -10.98 -5.53
CA HIS A 231 -22.01 -11.67 -6.65
C HIS A 231 -20.51 -11.37 -6.75
N LEU A 232 -19.95 -10.45 -5.96
CA LEU A 232 -18.52 -10.15 -6.04
C LEU A 232 -17.67 -11.25 -5.38
N TYR A 233 -16.51 -11.51 -5.97
CA TYR A 233 -15.58 -12.55 -5.49
C TYR A 233 -15.01 -12.20 -4.11
N GLY A 234 -14.19 -11.16 -4.03
CA GLY A 234 -13.36 -10.83 -2.87
C GLY A 234 -13.84 -9.63 -2.04
N SER A 235 -13.10 -9.34 -0.98
CA SER A 235 -13.33 -8.19 -0.10
C SER A 235 -13.10 -6.86 -0.82
N ASP A 236 -12.00 -6.77 -1.56
CA ASP A 236 -11.52 -5.52 -2.15
C ASP A 236 -12.51 -4.99 -3.18
N ALA A 237 -13.06 -5.90 -3.99
CA ALA A 237 -14.10 -5.59 -4.96
C ALA A 237 -15.35 -4.97 -4.31
N ARG A 238 -15.72 -5.43 -3.11
CA ARG A 238 -16.84 -4.87 -2.35
C ARG A 238 -16.53 -3.48 -1.82
N VAL A 239 -15.34 -3.31 -1.23
CA VAL A 239 -14.88 -1.99 -0.75
C VAL A 239 -14.85 -0.98 -1.90
N TYR A 240 -14.25 -1.36 -3.03
CA TYR A 240 -14.20 -0.55 -4.24
C TYR A 240 -15.59 -0.20 -4.77
N SER A 241 -16.51 -1.18 -4.86
CA SER A 241 -17.86 -0.92 -5.37
C SER A 241 -18.60 0.09 -4.48
N CYS A 242 -18.46 0.00 -3.16
CA CYS A 242 -19.07 0.96 -2.24
C CYS A 242 -18.45 2.35 -2.30
N LEU A 243 -17.14 2.45 -2.53
CA LEU A 243 -16.47 3.72 -2.76
C LEU A 243 -16.87 4.36 -4.10
N ALA A 244 -17.04 3.54 -5.14
CA ALA A 244 -17.52 3.98 -6.44
C ALA A 244 -18.97 4.49 -6.38
N GLU A 245 -19.85 3.85 -5.60
CA GLU A 245 -21.21 4.37 -5.34
C GLU A 245 -21.20 5.74 -4.65
N LEU A 246 -20.18 6.04 -3.84
CA LEU A 246 -19.96 7.36 -3.22
C LEU A 246 -19.29 8.36 -4.18
N GLY A 247 -19.02 7.97 -5.43
CA GLY A 247 -18.36 8.81 -6.43
C GLY A 247 -16.85 8.97 -6.23
N VAL A 248 -16.22 8.12 -5.42
CA VAL A 248 -14.78 8.20 -5.14
C VAL A 248 -14.00 7.18 -5.96
N GLY A 249 -13.12 7.67 -6.82
CA GLY A 249 -12.16 6.85 -7.57
C GLY A 249 -10.86 6.60 -6.79
N LEU A 250 -10.09 5.60 -7.25
CA LEU A 250 -8.76 5.32 -6.73
C LEU A 250 -7.79 6.48 -7.00
N THR A 251 -7.15 6.95 -5.94
CA THR A 251 -5.95 7.78 -5.98
C THR A 251 -4.74 6.87 -6.00
N HIS A 252 -4.15 6.71 -7.19
CA HIS A 252 -3.05 5.77 -7.39
C HIS A 252 -1.76 6.23 -6.69
N GLU A 253 -1.22 5.38 -5.82
CA GLU A 253 0.08 5.56 -5.17
C GLU A 253 1.02 4.39 -5.48
N PRO A 254 2.11 4.63 -6.23
CA PRO A 254 3.05 3.57 -6.64
C PRO A 254 3.77 2.85 -5.49
N GLY A 255 3.69 3.35 -4.25
CA GLY A 255 4.36 2.77 -3.08
C GLY A 255 3.60 1.63 -2.40
N PHE A 256 2.38 1.32 -2.85
CA PHE A 256 1.65 0.12 -2.44
C PHE A 256 1.95 -1.00 -3.46
N HIS A 257 2.09 -2.24 -2.99
CA HIS A 257 2.50 -3.38 -3.83
C HIS A 257 1.79 -4.67 -3.41
N GLN A 258 1.00 -5.28 -4.29
CA GLN A 258 0.27 -6.52 -3.97
C GLN A 258 1.22 -7.72 -3.88
N GLY A 259 2.30 -7.67 -4.66
CA GLY A 259 3.28 -8.73 -4.75
C GLY A 259 2.83 -9.85 -5.68
N ASN A 260 3.68 -10.16 -6.66
CA ASN A 260 3.56 -11.37 -7.47
C ASN A 260 4.62 -12.38 -7.01
N VAL A 261 4.23 -13.64 -6.83
CA VAL A 261 5.14 -14.79 -6.58
C VAL A 261 6.16 -14.98 -7.72
N LEU A 262 5.93 -14.39 -8.90
CA LEU A 262 6.81 -14.49 -10.07
C LEU A 262 7.53 -13.18 -10.46
N SER A 263 7.46 -12.10 -9.67
CA SER A 263 8.16 -10.86 -10.02
C SER A 263 8.72 -10.18 -8.78
N GLY A 264 10.06 -10.14 -8.67
CA GLY A 264 10.84 -9.17 -7.90
C GLY A 264 10.15 -8.63 -6.64
N VAL A 265 10.01 -9.48 -5.62
CA VAL A 265 9.25 -9.27 -4.37
C VAL A 265 9.78 -8.11 -3.52
N TYR A 266 10.79 -7.38 -4.00
CA TYR A 266 11.29 -6.18 -3.39
C TYR A 266 11.78 -5.21 -4.48
N ALA A 267 11.83 -3.91 -4.19
CA ALA A 267 12.53 -2.92 -5.03
C ALA A 267 14.07 -3.14 -5.07
N PHE A 268 14.55 -4.30 -4.63
CA PHE A 268 15.92 -4.79 -4.77
C PHE A 268 15.90 -6.16 -5.45
N ASN A 269 16.86 -6.38 -6.35
CA ASN A 269 17.01 -7.65 -7.07
C ASN A 269 17.26 -8.80 -6.08
N THR A 270 16.29 -9.69 -5.91
CA THR A 270 16.50 -10.95 -5.19
C THR A 270 16.95 -12.03 -6.17
N LYS A 271 18.11 -12.63 -5.90
CA LYS A 271 18.59 -13.80 -6.65
C LYS A 271 18.00 -15.05 -6.02
N ALA A 272 17.33 -15.89 -6.82
CA ALA A 272 16.86 -17.19 -6.34
C ALA A 272 18.03 -18.02 -5.79
N LEU A 273 17.77 -18.77 -4.70
CA LEU A 273 18.77 -19.67 -4.13
C LEU A 273 19.10 -20.77 -5.15
N HIS A 274 20.36 -20.82 -5.57
CA HIS A 274 20.81 -21.85 -6.51
C HIS A 274 20.76 -23.22 -5.82
N PRO A 275 20.26 -24.30 -6.49
CA PRO A 275 20.20 -25.63 -5.89
C PRO A 275 21.55 -26.12 -5.37
N ASP A 276 22.59 -26.00 -6.19
CA ASP A 276 23.99 -26.27 -5.82
C ASP A 276 24.52 -25.23 -4.80
N PRO A 277 24.89 -25.65 -3.57
CA PRO A 277 25.45 -24.78 -2.54
C PRO A 277 26.74 -24.05 -2.95
N CYS A 278 27.58 -24.67 -3.79
CA CYS A 278 28.82 -24.06 -4.27
C CYS A 278 28.61 -22.92 -5.26
N ARG A 279 27.41 -22.83 -5.85
CA ARG A 279 26.98 -21.74 -6.74
C ARG A 279 26.18 -20.66 -6.03
N ARG A 280 25.91 -20.82 -4.73
CA ARG A 280 25.29 -19.77 -3.91
C ARG A 280 26.30 -18.66 -3.59
N PRO A 281 25.86 -17.41 -3.42
CA PRO A 281 26.70 -16.35 -2.86
C PRO A 281 27.20 -16.71 -1.46
N THR A 282 28.42 -16.30 -1.11
CA THR A 282 28.95 -16.46 0.24
C THR A 282 28.20 -15.55 1.21
N ILE A 283 27.71 -16.11 2.32
CA ILE A 283 26.98 -15.37 3.35
C ILE A 283 27.88 -15.18 4.57
N PHE A 284 27.95 -13.95 5.07
CA PHE A 284 28.63 -13.58 6.30
C PHE A 284 27.60 -13.08 7.30
N PHE A 285 27.72 -13.52 8.55
CA PHE A 285 26.83 -13.15 9.64
C PHE A 285 27.55 -12.14 10.54
N LEU A 286 26.81 -11.18 11.06
CA LEU A 286 27.34 -10.26 12.07
C LEU A 286 27.76 -11.08 13.30
N ASP A 287 29.04 -11.00 13.65
CA ASP A 287 29.63 -11.65 14.81
C ASP A 287 29.65 -10.69 16.01
N SER A 288 30.24 -9.50 15.82
CA SER A 288 30.42 -8.55 16.90
C SER A 288 30.47 -7.10 16.43
N VAL A 289 30.13 -6.18 17.34
CA VAL A 289 30.19 -4.72 17.11
C VAL A 289 30.90 -4.08 18.30
N SER A 290 31.84 -3.19 18.02
CA SER A 290 32.52 -2.38 19.03
C SER A 290 32.57 -0.92 18.62
N SER A 291 32.57 -0.02 19.61
CA SER A 291 32.69 1.42 19.43
C SER A 291 33.94 1.90 20.14
N GLY A 292 34.72 2.76 19.47
CA GLY A 292 35.95 3.36 20.00
C GLY A 292 36.09 4.83 19.59
N ARG A 293 37.24 5.42 19.89
CA ARG A 293 37.57 6.80 19.47
C ARG A 293 37.59 6.97 17.95
N ASP A 294 37.93 5.90 17.24
CA ASP A 294 38.08 5.89 15.77
C ASP A 294 36.78 5.46 15.05
N GLY A 295 35.64 5.39 15.76
CA GLY A 295 34.34 5.04 15.21
C GLY A 295 33.80 3.68 15.64
N ILE A 296 32.91 3.12 14.82
CA ILE A 296 32.24 1.83 15.00
C ILE A 296 32.93 0.79 14.11
N LYS A 297 33.34 -0.32 14.72
CA LYS A 297 33.84 -1.51 14.04
C LYS A 297 32.82 -2.63 14.16
N SER A 298 32.42 -3.21 13.04
CA SER A 298 31.60 -4.42 12.99
C SER A 298 32.37 -5.55 12.31
N ILE A 299 32.28 -6.74 12.88
CA ILE A 299 32.96 -7.95 12.41
C ILE A 299 31.89 -8.91 11.92
N TYR A 300 32.06 -9.43 10.72
CA TYR A 300 31.18 -10.42 10.11
C TYR A 300 31.97 -11.68 9.80
N GLN A 301 31.48 -12.81 10.28
CA GLN A 301 32.13 -14.10 10.10
C GLN A 301 31.29 -15.03 9.25
N ARG A 302 31.98 -15.88 8.50
CA ARG A 302 31.34 -16.93 7.73
C ARG A 302 31.22 -18.19 8.58
N ASN A 303 30.03 -18.80 8.58
CA ASN A 303 29.87 -20.17 9.08
C ASN A 303 30.20 -21.15 7.94
N VAL A 304 31.30 -21.91 8.07
CA VAL A 304 31.81 -22.79 7.02
C VAL A 304 31.20 -24.18 7.18
N SER A 305 30.27 -24.55 6.31
CA SER A 305 29.63 -25.88 6.31
C SER A 305 29.76 -26.66 5.01
N GLU A 306 30.39 -26.08 3.97
CA GLU A 306 30.39 -26.62 2.61
C GLU A 306 31.82 -26.75 2.05
N ASN A 307 32.20 -27.96 1.61
CA ASN A 307 33.47 -28.22 0.92
C ASN A 307 33.38 -27.84 -0.57
N CYS A 308 33.51 -26.55 -0.86
CA CYS A 308 33.56 -26.03 -2.22
C CYS A 308 34.98 -25.56 -2.59
N SER A 309 35.45 -25.90 -3.79
CA SER A 309 36.72 -25.38 -4.32
C SER A 309 36.68 -23.86 -4.48
N ALA A 310 37.77 -23.18 -4.12
CA ALA A 310 37.87 -21.72 -4.18
C ALA A 310 38.95 -21.28 -5.18
N ASP A 311 38.53 -20.75 -6.31
CA ASP A 311 39.43 -20.25 -7.36
C ASP A 311 40.13 -18.94 -6.95
N MET A 312 41.12 -18.51 -7.75
CA MET A 312 41.75 -17.18 -7.64
C MET A 312 40.66 -16.10 -7.80
N GLY A 313 40.42 -15.32 -6.74
CA GLY A 313 39.37 -14.28 -6.72
C GLY A 313 38.04 -14.67 -6.06
N SER A 314 37.87 -15.92 -5.61
CA SER A 314 36.63 -16.33 -4.95
C SER A 314 36.45 -15.71 -3.55
N PRO A 315 35.31 -15.05 -3.25
CA PRO A 315 34.99 -14.55 -1.90
C PRO A 315 34.93 -15.66 -0.84
N ARG A 316 34.92 -16.94 -1.26
CA ARG A 316 34.90 -18.10 -0.36
C ARG A 316 36.21 -18.27 0.44
N LYS A 317 37.30 -17.60 0.06
CA LYS A 317 38.57 -17.57 0.83
C LYS A 317 38.53 -16.61 2.03
N ILE A 318 37.59 -15.67 2.02
CA ILE A 318 37.41 -14.72 3.11
C ILE A 318 36.67 -15.43 4.25
N GLU A 319 37.28 -15.41 5.42
CA GLU A 319 36.72 -15.96 6.66
C GLU A 319 36.05 -14.86 7.48
N GLU A 320 36.58 -13.64 7.40
CA GLU A 320 36.15 -12.49 8.20
C GLU A 320 36.09 -11.21 7.37
N ILE A 321 35.03 -10.43 7.56
CA ILE A 321 34.89 -9.07 7.03
C ILE A 321 34.86 -8.10 8.21
N LYS A 322 35.74 -7.10 8.21
CA LYS A 322 35.72 -6.01 9.18
C LYS A 322 35.24 -4.74 8.50
N VAL A 323 34.19 -4.14 9.03
CA VAL A 323 33.64 -2.89 8.53
C VAL A 323 33.86 -1.80 9.55
N PHE A 324 34.57 -0.76 9.15
CA PHE A 324 34.84 0.45 9.92
C PHE A 324 33.91 1.56 9.45
N SER A 325 33.28 2.28 10.38
CA SER A 325 32.37 3.38 10.08
C SER A 325 32.45 4.44 11.16
N THR A 326 32.10 5.68 10.86
CA THR A 326 31.91 6.71 11.88
C THR A 326 30.58 6.52 12.60
N LYS A 327 30.47 7.01 13.83
CA LYS A 327 29.18 7.07 14.51
C LYS A 327 28.26 8.00 13.71
N LEU A 328 27.12 7.48 13.29
CA LEU A 328 26.16 8.23 12.48
C LEU A 328 25.39 9.20 13.38
N ASP A 329 25.84 10.45 13.45
CA ASP A 329 25.14 11.55 14.13
C ASP A 329 24.52 12.45 13.06
N LEU A 330 23.28 12.17 12.70
CA LEU A 330 22.62 12.78 11.54
C LEU A 330 22.07 14.16 11.90
N ASP A 331 22.48 15.20 11.17
CA ASP A 331 21.86 16.52 11.25
C ASP A 331 20.50 16.56 10.50
N ILE A 332 19.69 17.58 10.75
CA ILE A 332 18.35 17.75 10.15
C ILE A 332 18.40 17.85 8.61
N LYS A 333 19.50 18.34 8.03
CA LYS A 333 19.68 18.42 6.57
C LYS A 333 20.05 17.06 5.99
N GLN A 334 20.81 16.24 6.70
CA GLN A 334 21.16 14.87 6.33
C GLN A 334 19.98 13.89 6.42
N LEU A 335 18.90 14.25 7.14
CA LEU A 335 17.64 13.49 7.12
C LEU A 335 16.80 13.73 5.84
N GLN A 336 17.14 14.74 5.03
CA GLN A 336 16.52 14.98 3.72
C GLN A 336 17.23 14.17 2.64
N ALA A 337 16.79 12.94 2.41
CA ALA A 337 17.26 12.02 1.35
C ALA A 337 18.80 12.04 1.17
N PRO A 338 19.57 11.58 2.18
CA PRO A 338 21.02 11.69 2.18
C PRO A 338 21.63 11.00 0.97
N ARG A 339 22.65 11.64 0.39
CA ARG A 339 23.57 10.97 -0.53
C ARG A 339 24.11 9.71 0.17
N ARG A 340 24.02 8.55 -0.48
CA ARG A 340 24.50 7.28 0.09
C ARG A 340 25.99 7.43 0.47
N HIS A 341 26.39 6.83 1.59
CA HIS A 341 27.81 6.74 1.96
C HIS A 341 28.58 5.84 0.99
N CYS A 342 29.87 6.14 0.81
CA CYS A 342 30.78 5.40 -0.02
C CYS A 342 31.51 4.34 0.80
N CYS A 343 31.94 3.28 0.13
CA CYS A 343 32.65 2.16 0.73
C CYS A 343 33.99 1.93 0.03
N ASP A 344 35.08 1.94 0.80
CA ASP A 344 36.41 1.61 0.32
C ASP A 344 36.80 0.21 0.79
N VAL A 345 37.38 -0.60 -0.10
CA VAL A 345 38.06 -1.83 0.29
C VAL A 345 39.48 -1.46 0.69
N LEU A 346 39.81 -1.61 1.97
CA LEU A 346 41.12 -1.27 2.51
C LEU A 346 42.15 -2.37 2.20
N PRO A 347 43.44 -2.04 2.08
CA PRO A 347 44.50 -3.03 1.94
C PRO A 347 44.53 -3.95 3.16
N SER A 348 44.15 -5.22 2.97
CA SER A 348 44.21 -6.20 4.04
C SER A 348 45.58 -6.86 4.11
N SER A 349 46.13 -6.98 5.32
CA SER A 349 47.40 -7.67 5.58
C SER A 349 47.28 -9.20 5.48
N VAL A 350 46.06 -9.74 5.45
CA VAL A 350 45.79 -11.19 5.49
C VAL A 350 44.76 -11.55 4.41
N GLY A 351 45.10 -12.45 3.49
CA GLY A 351 44.23 -12.85 2.37
C GLY A 351 42.91 -13.56 2.76
N LYS A 352 42.66 -13.77 4.05
CA LYS A 352 41.43 -14.32 4.63
C LYS A 352 40.53 -13.27 5.28
N VAL A 353 41.01 -12.04 5.43
CA VAL A 353 40.28 -10.94 6.06
C VAL A 353 40.05 -9.86 5.01
N MET A 354 38.83 -9.37 4.90
CA MET A 354 38.50 -8.20 4.08
C MET A 354 38.17 -7.03 4.98
N GLU A 355 38.82 -5.90 4.77
CA GLU A 355 38.59 -4.68 5.53
C GLU A 355 37.88 -3.65 4.66
N ILE A 356 36.78 -3.09 5.15
CA ILE A 356 35.94 -2.13 4.45
C ILE A 356 35.80 -0.88 5.33
N ALA A 357 35.98 0.30 4.74
CA ALA A 357 35.68 1.57 5.39
C ALA A 357 34.44 2.20 4.77
N ILE A 358 33.47 2.58 5.61
CA ILE A 358 32.31 3.38 5.22
C ILE A 358 32.59 4.83 5.58
N ARG A 359 32.47 5.72 4.59
CA ARG A 359 32.69 7.17 4.74
C ARG A 359 31.71 7.97 3.90
N GLU A 360 31.66 9.28 4.12
CA GLU A 360 30.97 10.18 3.21
C GLU A 360 31.60 10.12 1.80
N CYS A 361 30.74 10.13 0.78
CA CYS A 361 31.19 10.24 -0.60
C CYS A 361 31.72 11.64 -0.87
N LYS A 362 32.79 11.75 -1.65
CA LYS A 362 33.26 13.05 -2.15
C LYS A 362 32.25 13.62 -3.15
N GLU A 363 32.25 14.93 -3.36
CA GLU A 363 31.27 15.62 -4.21
C GLU A 363 31.15 15.02 -5.62
N GLU A 364 32.28 14.62 -6.21
CA GLU A 364 32.38 14.05 -7.56
C GLU A 364 32.34 12.51 -7.62
N GLU A 365 32.19 11.83 -6.48
CA GLU A 365 32.23 10.36 -6.42
C GLU A 365 30.88 9.76 -6.85
N LEU A 366 30.78 9.29 -8.09
CA LEU A 366 29.56 8.73 -8.66
C LEU A 366 29.44 7.23 -8.41
N ILE A 367 28.20 6.74 -8.19
CA ILE A 367 27.88 5.31 -7.99
C ILE A 367 28.00 4.50 -9.31
N TYR A 368 28.22 5.18 -10.44
CA TYR A 368 28.24 4.56 -11.77
C TYR A 368 29.66 4.13 -12.16
N MET A 369 29.89 2.82 -12.30
CA MET A 369 31.10 2.32 -12.95
C MET A 369 30.98 2.56 -14.46
N HIS A 370 31.91 3.32 -15.06
CA HIS A 370 32.01 3.37 -16.52
C HIS A 370 32.36 1.97 -17.06
N PRO A 371 31.67 1.50 -18.12
CA PRO A 371 31.85 0.16 -18.68
C PRO A 371 33.26 -0.06 -19.27
#